data_AF-A0AAV2SRP3-F1
#
_entry.id   AF-A0AAV2SRP3-F1
#
_cell.length_a   1.000
_cell.length_b   1.000
_cell.length_c   1.000
_cell.angle_alpha   90.00
_cell.angle_beta   90.00
_cell.angle_gamma   90.00
#
_symmetry.space_group_name_H-M   'P 1'
#
loop_
_entity.id
_entity.type
_entity.pdbx_description
1 polymer ?
#
loop_
_entity_poly.entity_id
_entity_poly.type
_entity_poly.pdbx_seq_one_letter_code
_entity_poly.pdbx_strand_id
1 'polypeptide(L)'
;TLDAGRTEVFRMMWTPEEKYLMVEIQVAALGYVSLGFSPNGGMGGSDMFFGWVDDSGRVNYMDMYAESNAAPIKDPSQDYEMLGGYENGTHTVLRFTRPWTTCDDKHDWLLT
;
A
#
# COMPACT_ATOMS: atom_id res chain seq x y z
N THR A 1 5.14 7.94 -24.83
CA THR A 1 4.69 6.85 -25.73
C THR A 1 4.89 5.56 -24.97
N LEU A 2 3.84 4.75 -24.76
CA LEU A 2 3.97 3.47 -24.06
C LEU A 2 4.73 2.49 -24.98
N ASP A 3 5.86 1.96 -24.51
CA ASP A 3 6.62 0.94 -25.22
C ASP A 3 5.84 -0.39 -25.22
N ALA A 4 5.46 -0.84 -26.40
CA ALA A 4 4.63 -2.02 -26.66
C ALA A 4 5.29 -3.39 -26.37
N GLY A 5 6.24 -3.44 -25.42
CA GLY A 5 6.98 -4.65 -25.07
C GLY A 5 7.22 -4.84 -23.56
N ARG A 6 6.76 -3.93 -22.70
CA ARG A 6 6.89 -4.08 -21.25
C ARG A 6 5.61 -4.69 -20.69
N THR A 7 5.71 -5.89 -20.13
CA THR A 7 4.64 -6.38 -19.24
C THR A 7 4.57 -5.41 -18.07
N GLU A 8 3.40 -4.83 -17.83
CA GLU A 8 3.19 -3.97 -16.66
C GLU A 8 3.29 -4.83 -15.40
N VAL A 9 4.45 -4.75 -14.73
CA VAL A 9 4.70 -5.50 -13.49
C VAL A 9 4.03 -4.88 -12.27
N PHE A 10 3.66 -3.61 -12.38
CA PHE A 10 3.05 -2.82 -11.33
C PHE A 10 2.15 -1.75 -11.96
N ARG A 11 0.92 -1.68 -11.48
CA ARG A 11 -0.05 -0.64 -11.81
C ARG A 11 -0.69 -0.15 -10.53
N MET A 12 -0.71 1.16 -10.34
CA MET A 12 -1.41 1.82 -9.23
C MET A 12 -2.45 2.77 -9.81
N MET A 13 -3.67 2.67 -9.31
CA MET A 13 -4.74 3.59 -9.59
C MET A 13 -5.18 4.20 -8.27
N TRP A 14 -5.55 5.48 -8.30
CA TRP A 14 -6.02 6.16 -7.11
C TRP A 14 -7.21 7.06 -7.43
N THR A 15 -8.09 7.23 -6.46
CA THR A 15 -9.25 8.11 -6.54
C THR A 15 -9.26 8.99 -5.29
N PRO A 16 -9.08 10.31 -5.44
CA PRO A 16 -9.22 11.23 -4.32
C PRO A 16 -10.70 11.38 -3.96
N GLU A 17 -11.04 11.16 -2.70
CA GLU A 17 -12.35 11.48 -2.14
C GLU A 17 -12.22 12.66 -1.17
N GLU A 18 -13.33 13.20 -0.66
CA GLU A 18 -13.29 14.36 0.23
C GLU A 18 -12.44 14.13 1.50
N LYS A 19 -12.46 12.91 2.05
CA LYS A 19 -11.82 12.59 3.34
C LYS A 19 -10.63 11.64 3.24
N TYR A 20 -10.50 10.89 2.16
CA TYR A 20 -9.49 9.85 2.03
C TYR A 20 -9.05 9.68 0.58
N LEU A 21 -7.90 9.03 0.40
CA LEU A 21 -7.44 8.52 -0.87
C LEU A 21 -7.82 7.04 -0.97
N MET A 22 -8.52 6.65 -2.05
CA MET A 22 -8.71 5.25 -2.39
C MET A 22 -7.59 4.82 -3.34
N VAL A 23 -6.95 3.69 -3.05
CA VAL A 23 -5.84 3.14 -3.84
C VAL A 23 -6.16 1.72 -4.25
N GLU A 24 -5.88 1.38 -5.51
CA GLU A 24 -5.84 0.02 -6.02
C GLU A 24 -4.44 -0.26 -6.60
N ILE A 25 -3.81 -1.32 -6.08
CA ILE A 25 -2.50 -1.78 -6.53
C ILE A 25 -2.67 -3.13 -7.22
N GLN A 26 -2.15 -3.26 -8.43
CA GLN A 26 -2.08 -4.50 -9.19
C GLN A 26 -0.61 -4.81 -9.46
N VAL A 27 -0.12 -5.94 -8.96
CA VAL A 27 1.28 -6.36 -9.12
C VAL A 27 1.33 -7.72 -9.79
N ALA A 28 2.17 -7.88 -10.80
CA ALA A 28 2.45 -9.16 -11.46
C ALA A 28 3.40 -10.01 -10.62
N ALA A 29 2.99 -10.30 -9.38
CA ALA A 29 3.70 -11.10 -8.41
C ALA A 29 2.71 -11.79 -7.46
N LEU A 30 3.16 -12.85 -6.83
CA LEU A 30 2.46 -13.54 -5.74
C LEU A 30 3.08 -13.14 -4.39
N GLY A 31 2.29 -13.24 -3.33
CA GLY A 31 2.67 -12.99 -1.96
C GLY A 31 2.27 -11.59 -1.48
N TYR A 32 3.24 -10.87 -0.92
CA TYR A 32 3.02 -9.62 -0.21
C TYR A 32 3.23 -8.41 -1.12
N VAL A 33 2.37 -7.42 -0.98
CA VAL A 33 2.45 -6.12 -1.65
C VAL A 33 2.52 -5.05 -0.57
N SER A 34 3.41 -4.07 -0.76
CA SER A 34 3.53 -2.93 0.13
C SER A 34 3.70 -1.63 -0.66
N LEU A 35 3.16 -0.54 -0.12
CA LEU A 35 3.27 0.82 -0.63
C LEU A 35 3.59 1.74 0.53
N GLY A 36 4.61 2.58 0.38
CA GLY A 36 4.98 3.60 1.36
C GLY A 36 4.80 5.02 0.83
N PHE A 37 4.26 5.90 1.68
CA PHE A 37 4.27 7.36 1.49
C PHE A 37 5.46 7.92 2.25
N SER A 38 6.35 8.64 1.57
CA SER A 38 7.61 9.07 2.17
C SER A 38 8.03 10.47 1.73
N PRO A 39 8.81 11.18 2.56
CA PRO A 39 9.26 12.55 2.27
C PRO A 39 10.19 12.66 1.06
N ASN A 40 10.84 11.56 0.67
CA ASN A 40 11.98 11.58 -0.26
C ASN A 40 11.95 10.46 -1.31
N GLY A 41 10.89 9.65 -1.34
CA GLY A 41 10.76 8.48 -2.22
C GLY A 41 11.60 7.26 -1.82
N GLY A 42 12.39 7.34 -0.74
CA GLY A 42 13.08 6.22 -0.10
C GLY A 42 12.21 5.54 0.96
N MET A 43 12.74 4.47 1.56
CA MET A 43 12.01 3.67 2.57
C MET A 43 12.06 4.30 3.96
N GLY A 44 13.19 4.85 4.40
CA GLY A 44 13.29 5.51 5.71
C GLY A 44 12.35 6.71 5.86
N GLY A 45 11.57 6.73 6.93
CA GLY A 45 10.50 7.69 7.23
C GLY A 45 9.21 7.44 6.45
N SER A 46 8.97 6.22 5.97
CA SER A 46 7.73 5.91 5.22
C SER A 46 6.63 5.39 6.13
N ASP A 47 5.44 5.93 5.90
CA ASP A 47 4.14 5.41 6.31
C ASP A 47 3.68 4.36 5.29
N MET A 48 3.50 3.10 5.71
CA MET A 48 3.45 1.95 4.82
C MET A 48 2.20 1.08 5.01
N PHE A 49 1.46 0.92 3.93
CA PHE A 49 0.53 -0.18 3.77
C PHE A 49 1.30 -1.49 3.46
N PHE A 50 0.95 -2.58 4.13
CA PHE A 50 1.47 -3.92 3.84
C PHE A 50 0.32 -4.93 3.78
N GLY A 51 0.11 -5.63 2.65
CA GLY A 51 -1.00 -6.55 2.47
C GLY A 51 -0.69 -7.79 1.63
N TRP A 52 -1.47 -8.84 1.84
CA TRP A 52 -1.36 -10.12 1.12
C TRP A 52 -2.66 -10.91 1.14
N VAL A 53 -2.73 -11.94 0.32
CA VAL A 53 -3.82 -12.94 0.34
C VAL A 53 -3.24 -14.25 0.85
N ASP A 54 -3.87 -14.86 1.86
CA ASP A 54 -3.43 -16.16 2.36
C ASP A 54 -4.00 -17.32 1.51
N ASP A 55 -3.52 -18.54 1.76
CA ASP A 55 -3.92 -19.74 1.01
C ASP A 55 -5.42 -20.06 1.08
N SER A 56 -6.16 -19.47 2.04
CA SER A 56 -7.62 -19.60 2.14
C SER A 56 -8.38 -18.59 1.28
N GLY A 57 -7.67 -17.68 0.61
CA GLY A 57 -8.21 -16.55 -0.14
C GLY A 57 -8.57 -15.35 0.73
N ARG A 58 -8.20 -15.35 2.02
CA ARG A 58 -8.49 -14.22 2.90
C ARG A 58 -7.43 -13.14 2.73
N VAL A 59 -7.90 -11.91 2.58
CA VAL A 59 -7.05 -10.72 2.50
C VAL A 59 -6.62 -10.31 3.90
N ASN A 60 -5.32 -10.11 4.09
CA ASN A 60 -4.71 -9.66 5.32
C ASN A 60 -3.90 -8.38 5.04
N TYR A 61 -3.81 -7.49 6.04
CA TYR A 61 -3.06 -6.25 5.91
C TYR A 61 -2.59 -5.73 7.28
N MET A 62 -1.59 -4.87 7.24
CA MET A 62 -1.02 -4.17 8.37
C MET A 62 -0.69 -2.73 7.99
N ASP A 63 -0.77 -1.87 8.98
CA ASP A 63 -0.20 -0.53 8.97
C ASP A 63 1.21 -0.63 9.59
N MET A 64 2.19 -0.06 8.90
CA MET A 64 3.60 -0.27 9.16
C MET A 64 4.36 1.04 8.98
N TYR A 65 5.41 1.22 9.78
CA TYR A 65 6.29 2.37 9.68
C TYR A 65 7.74 1.94 9.50
N ALA A 66 8.43 2.57 8.54
CA ALA A 66 9.84 2.32 8.29
C ALA A 66 10.71 3.42 8.90
N GLU A 67 11.32 3.18 10.05
CA GLU A 67 12.25 4.13 10.68
C GLU A 67 13.51 4.39 9.83
N SER A 68 13.90 3.41 9.00
CA SER A 68 15.08 3.47 8.13
C SER A 68 14.94 2.46 6.98
N ASN A 69 16.00 2.25 6.21
CA ASN A 69 16.07 1.19 5.19
C ASN A 69 16.31 -0.19 5.84
N ALA A 70 15.42 -0.59 6.75
CA ALA A 70 15.43 -1.85 7.49
C ALA A 70 14.00 -2.43 7.54
N ALA A 71 13.81 -3.59 8.18
CA ALA A 71 12.48 -4.16 8.33
C ALA A 71 11.54 -3.14 9.03
N PRO A 72 10.37 -2.83 8.45
CA PRO A 72 9.45 -1.87 9.06
C PRO A 72 8.85 -2.47 10.33
N ILE A 73 8.46 -1.60 11.24
CA ILE A 73 7.77 -1.96 12.47
C ILE A 73 6.27 -1.78 12.29
N LYS A 74 5.48 -2.52 13.07
CA LYS A 74 4.02 -2.34 13.04
C LYS A 74 3.66 -0.99 13.65
N ASP A 75 2.79 -0.26 12.96
CA ASP A 75 2.22 0.98 13.48
C ASP A 75 1.23 0.67 14.63
N PRO A 76 1.31 1.37 15.78
CA PRO A 76 0.27 1.32 16.80
C PRO A 76 -1.11 1.79 16.32
N SER A 77 -1.15 2.69 15.34
CA SER A 77 -2.35 3.14 14.65
C SER A 77 -2.76 2.16 13.53
N GLN A 78 -4.00 2.29 13.06
CA GLN A 78 -4.47 1.60 11.88
C GLN A 78 -5.27 2.58 11.05
N ASP A 79 -4.57 3.28 10.17
CA ASP A 79 -5.14 4.35 9.34
C ASP A 79 -5.56 3.86 7.96
N TYR A 80 -5.15 2.64 7.59
CA TYR A 80 -5.60 1.99 6.37
C TYR A 80 -6.90 1.19 6.61
N GLU A 81 -7.78 1.20 5.62
CA GLU A 81 -8.97 0.34 5.60
C GLU A 81 -8.97 -0.49 4.31
N MET A 82 -8.99 -1.82 4.46
CA MET A 82 -9.06 -2.74 3.34
C MET A 82 -10.47 -2.76 2.74
N LEU A 83 -10.59 -2.43 1.46
CA LEU A 83 -11.85 -2.57 0.71
C LEU A 83 -11.97 -3.96 0.08
N GLY A 84 -10.84 -4.58 -0.25
CA GLY A 84 -10.80 -5.95 -0.77
C GLY A 84 -9.54 -6.24 -1.57
N GLY A 85 -9.43 -7.47 -2.02
CA GLY A 85 -8.29 -7.92 -2.80
C GLY A 85 -8.41 -9.40 -3.16
N TYR A 86 -7.57 -9.82 -4.08
CA TYR A 86 -7.43 -11.22 -4.45
C TYR A 86 -6.03 -11.48 -5.01
N GLU A 87 -5.60 -12.73 -4.91
CA GLU A 87 -4.45 -13.24 -5.62
C GLU A 87 -4.93 -14.30 -6.60
N ASN A 88 -4.43 -14.25 -7.82
CA ASN A 88 -4.56 -15.32 -8.80
C ASN A 88 -3.18 -15.85 -9.17
N GLY A 89 -3.09 -16.85 -10.05
CA GLY A 89 -1.81 -17.49 -10.39
C GLY A 89 -0.71 -16.60 -10.97
N THR A 90 -0.95 -15.31 -11.20
CA THR A 90 0.04 -14.37 -11.76
C THR A 90 0.08 -13.01 -11.06
N HIS A 91 -0.97 -12.62 -10.33
CA HIS A 91 -1.13 -11.26 -9.84
C HIS A 91 -1.73 -11.22 -8.45
N THR A 92 -1.29 -10.23 -7.69
CA THR A 92 -1.92 -9.77 -6.46
C THR A 92 -2.58 -8.42 -6.72
N VAL A 93 -3.85 -8.30 -6.36
CA VAL A 93 -4.63 -7.07 -6.46
C VAL A 93 -5.16 -6.71 -5.08
N LEU A 94 -4.84 -5.51 -4.60
CA LEU A 94 -5.30 -5.00 -3.31
C LEU A 94 -5.92 -3.61 -3.49
N ARG A 95 -7.01 -3.37 -2.79
CA ARG A 95 -7.71 -2.09 -2.78
C ARG A 95 -7.99 -1.66 -1.35
N PHE A 96 -7.59 -0.45 -1.01
CA PHE A 96 -7.72 0.10 0.34
C PHE A 96 -7.94 1.61 0.31
N THR A 97 -8.30 2.18 1.45
CA THR A 97 -8.38 3.63 1.66
C THR A 97 -7.43 4.06 2.77
N ARG A 98 -6.97 5.31 2.69
CA ARG A 98 -6.23 5.99 3.76
C ARG A 98 -6.72 7.44 3.86
N PRO A 99 -7.02 8.00 5.04
CA PRO A 99 -7.32 9.42 5.20
C PRO A 99 -6.23 10.34 4.63
N TRP A 100 -6.60 11.55 4.21
CA TRP A 100 -5.62 12.57 3.81
C TRP A 100 -4.74 13.00 4.98
N THR A 101 -5.40 13.28 6.09
CA THR A 101 -4.81 13.63 7.37
C THR A 101 -5.23 12.59 8.39
N THR A 102 -4.25 12.03 9.07
CA THR A 102 -4.44 11.17 10.22
C THR A 102 -4.09 11.94 11.48
N CYS A 103 -4.37 11.37 12.65
CA CYS A 103 -4.05 11.99 13.93
C CYS A 103 -2.76 11.39 14.55
N ASP A 104 -1.97 10.65 13.76
CA ASP A 104 -0.62 10.21 14.10
C ASP A 104 0.39 11.18 13.47
N ASP A 105 1.21 11.84 14.29
CA ASP A 105 2.25 12.77 13.84
C ASP A 105 3.66 12.18 13.88
N LYS A 106 3.78 10.90 14.26
CA LYS A 106 5.05 10.20 14.47
C LYS A 106 5.37 9.23 13.36
N HIS A 107 4.37 8.54 12.85
CA HIS A 107 4.55 7.45 11.89
C HIS A 107 3.95 7.76 10.53
N ASP A 108 2.95 8.64 10.50
CA ASP A 108 2.18 8.92 9.30
C ASP A 108 2.73 10.07 8.46
N TRP A 109 2.57 9.93 7.15
CA TRP A 109 2.87 10.99 6.20
C TRP A 109 1.61 11.72 5.75
N LEU A 110 1.56 13.03 6.00
CA LEU A 110 0.46 13.88 5.55
C LEU A 110 0.37 13.90 4.01
N LEU A 111 -0.80 13.55 3.48
CA LEU A 111 -1.11 13.64 2.06
C LEU A 111 -1.74 15.00 1.76
N THR A 112 -1.29 15.67 0.70
CA THR A 112 -1.72 17.02 0.28
C THR A 112 -1.95 17.11 -1.21
#